data_AF-A0A927VUK2-F1
#
_entry.id   AF-A0A927VUK2-F1
#
_cell.length_a   1.000
_cell.length_b   1.000
_cell.length_c   1.000
_cell.angle_alpha   90.00
_cell.angle_beta   90.00
_cell.angle_gamma   90.00
#
_symmetry.space_group_name_H-M   'P 1'
#
loop_
_entity.id
_entity.type
_entity.pdbx_description
1 polymer ?
#
loop_
_entity_poly.entity_id
_entity_poly.type
_entity_poly.pdbx_seq_one_letter_code
_entity_poly.pdbx_strand_id
1 'polypeptide(L)'
;MTKAIKWLDHNLEEFLLTLLLLAMAVIMGVQVFSRFALKASLSWTEELTRYLFIWSGFLSVSYCSKRCISIKIEQFVARFSRRTKAVIKLVNHTIELAFFFYMIPFAFSYMMSAVESGQVSPALGIPMYYIQAAPLVSFILVAFRIIQRWIIELKVSLGKKVYDPAHPERNTPESFIEAGQPVSAADAGKE
;
A
#
# COMPACT_ATOMS: atom_id res chain seq x y z
N MET A 1 24.01 12.92 3.98
CA MET A 1 23.69 11.52 3.65
C MET A 1 22.30 11.04 4.13
N THR A 2 21.64 11.72 5.08
CA THR A 2 20.31 11.32 5.59
C THR A 2 19.12 11.68 4.70
N LYS A 3 19.21 12.71 3.83
CA LYS A 3 18.09 13.13 2.96
C LYS A 3 17.78 12.11 1.85
N ALA A 4 18.78 11.54 1.20
CA ALA A 4 18.59 10.57 0.12
C ALA A 4 18.01 9.24 0.65
N ILE A 5 18.49 8.77 1.80
CA ILE A 5 17.95 7.57 2.45
C ILE A 5 16.51 7.82 2.90
N LYS A 6 16.21 8.96 3.54
CA LYS A 6 14.83 9.31 3.93
C LYS A 6 13.90 9.51 2.73
N TRP A 7 14.41 10.03 1.62
CA TRP A 7 13.65 10.18 0.38
C TRP A 7 13.37 8.83 -0.27
N LEU A 8 14.35 7.93 -0.28
CA LEU A 8 14.19 6.57 -0.79
C LEU A 8 13.18 5.81 0.07
N ASP A 9 13.29 5.85 1.39
CA ASP A 9 12.35 5.20 2.31
C ASP A 9 10.90 5.73 2.14
N HIS A 10 10.78 7.01 1.77
CA HIS A 10 9.50 7.61 1.46
C HIS A 10 8.97 7.17 0.09
N ASN A 11 9.79 7.14 -0.96
CA ASN A 11 9.35 6.94 -2.34
C ASN A 11 9.67 5.54 -2.89
N LEU A 12 10.13 4.61 -2.06
CA LEU A 12 10.57 3.28 -2.47
C LEU A 12 9.47 2.54 -3.21
N GLU A 13 8.25 2.53 -2.67
CA GLU A 13 7.10 1.88 -3.30
C GLU A 13 6.78 2.47 -4.67
N GLU A 14 6.79 3.80 -4.79
CA GLU A 14 6.49 4.51 -6.04
C GLU A 14 7.58 4.24 -7.10
N PHE A 15 8.83 4.25 -6.69
CA PHE A 15 9.97 3.91 -7.53
C PHE A 15 9.93 2.46 -8.00
N LEU A 16 9.69 1.51 -7.09
CA LEU A 16 9.59 0.08 -7.41
C LEU A 16 8.43 -0.20 -8.37
N LEU A 17 7.26 0.40 -8.15
CA LEU A 17 6.10 0.26 -9.05
C LEU A 17 6.39 0.81 -10.44
N THR A 18 7.02 1.98 -10.52
CA THR A 18 7.40 2.59 -11.81
C THR A 18 8.42 1.73 -12.54
N LEU A 19 9.42 1.20 -11.84
CA LEU A 19 10.44 0.31 -12.39
C LEU A 19 9.83 -0.99 -12.92
N LEU A 20 8.93 -1.62 -12.15
CA LEU A 20 8.23 -2.84 -12.57
C LEU A 20 7.38 -2.59 -13.81
N LEU A 21 6.66 -1.46 -13.86
CA LEU A 21 5.84 -1.09 -15.01
C LEU A 21 6.70 -0.87 -16.27
N LEU A 22 7.83 -0.17 -16.13
CA LEU A 22 8.78 0.04 -17.21
C LEU A 22 9.36 -1.30 -17.71
N ALA A 23 9.74 -2.18 -16.78
CA ALA A 23 10.26 -3.51 -17.12
C ALA A 23 9.23 -4.34 -17.91
N MET A 24 7.96 -4.35 -17.47
CA MET A 24 6.88 -5.01 -18.19
C MET A 24 6.69 -4.43 -19.60
N ALA A 25 6.71 -3.10 -19.74
CA ALA A 25 6.58 -2.43 -21.04
C ALA A 25 7.72 -2.83 -22.00
N VAL A 26 8.97 -2.87 -21.50
CA VAL A 26 10.14 -3.30 -22.30
C VAL A 26 10.02 -4.76 -22.70
N ILE A 27 9.66 -5.67 -21.77
CA ILE A 27 9.52 -7.10 -22.06
C ILE A 27 8.42 -7.35 -23.09
N MET A 28 7.27 -6.68 -22.96
CA MET A 28 6.20 -6.77 -23.97
C MET A 28 6.66 -6.21 -25.31
N GLY A 29 7.45 -5.13 -25.33
CA GLY A 29 8.08 -4.60 -26.54
C GLY A 29 9.00 -5.62 -27.23
N VAL A 30 9.85 -6.31 -26.46
CA VAL A 30 10.71 -7.40 -26.97
C VAL A 30 9.86 -8.56 -27.50
N GLN A 31 8.79 -8.93 -26.81
CA GLN A 31 7.87 -9.97 -27.23
C GLN A 31 7.20 -9.64 -28.57
N VAL A 32 6.71 -8.40 -28.72
CA VAL A 32 6.14 -7.90 -29.98
C VAL A 32 7.19 -7.93 -31.08
N PHE A 33 8.39 -7.39 -30.83
CA PHE A 33 9.48 -7.40 -31.80
C PHE A 33 9.85 -8.82 -32.25
N SER A 34 10.04 -9.75 -31.31
CA SER A 34 10.35 -11.15 -31.62
C SER A 34 9.27 -11.81 -32.48
N ARG A 35 8.00 -11.52 -32.19
CA ARG A 35 6.88 -12.10 -32.93
C ARG A 35 6.81 -11.59 -34.37
N PHE A 36 7.07 -10.30 -34.59
CA PHE A 36 6.96 -9.68 -35.91
C PHE A 36 8.24 -9.75 -36.74
N ALA A 37 9.41 -9.59 -36.13
CA ALA A 37 10.71 -9.60 -36.83
C ALA A 37 11.30 -11.02 -36.93
N LEU A 38 11.28 -11.79 -35.84
CA LEU A 38 11.93 -13.10 -35.75
C LEU A 38 10.97 -14.26 -36.04
N LYS A 39 9.66 -13.99 -36.17
CA LYS A 39 8.58 -14.99 -36.28
C LYS A 39 8.63 -16.06 -35.18
N ALA A 40 9.21 -15.73 -34.03
CA ALA A 40 9.42 -16.64 -32.90
C ALA A 40 8.60 -16.17 -31.69
N SER A 41 7.99 -17.13 -30.99
CA SER A 41 7.25 -16.89 -29.74
C SER A 41 8.15 -17.20 -28.54
N LEU A 42 8.42 -16.19 -27.71
CA LEU A 42 9.23 -16.34 -26.49
C LEU A 42 8.30 -16.62 -25.31
N SER A 43 8.08 -17.88 -24.97
CA SER A 43 7.18 -18.26 -23.85
C SER A 43 7.62 -17.69 -22.50
N TRP A 44 8.92 -17.51 -22.29
CA TRP A 44 9.47 -16.94 -21.05
C TRP A 44 9.08 -15.48 -20.83
N THR A 45 8.83 -14.68 -21.88
CA THR A 45 8.45 -13.26 -21.72
C THR A 45 7.05 -13.13 -21.14
N GLU A 46 6.15 -14.04 -21.51
CA GLU A 46 4.79 -14.07 -20.99
C GLU A 46 4.77 -14.46 -19.50
N GLU A 47 5.55 -15.48 -19.12
CA GLU A 47 5.70 -15.86 -17.71
C GLU A 47 6.33 -14.73 -16.88
N LEU A 48 7.42 -14.13 -17.37
CA LEU A 48 8.09 -13.06 -16.65
C LEU A 48 7.18 -11.85 -16.45
N THR A 49 6.44 -11.46 -17.49
CA THR A 49 5.50 -10.33 -17.42
C THR A 49 4.41 -10.59 -16.37
N ARG A 50 3.90 -11.83 -16.30
CA ARG A 50 2.91 -12.24 -15.28
C ARG A 50 3.47 -12.17 -13.87
N TYR A 51 4.73 -12.57 -13.69
CA TYR A 51 5.42 -12.50 -12.41
C TYR A 51 5.66 -11.06 -11.95
N LEU A 52 6.13 -10.19 -12.84
CA LEU A 52 6.26 -8.77 -12.57
C LEU A 52 4.90 -8.13 -12.24
N PHE A 53 3.84 -8.54 -12.95
CA PHE A 53 2.49 -8.08 -12.67
C PHE A 53 2.02 -8.47 -11.27
N ILE A 54 2.23 -9.72 -10.84
CA ILE A 54 1.91 -10.18 -9.47
C ILE A 54 2.61 -9.32 -8.43
N TRP A 55 3.93 -9.12 -8.58
CA TRP A 55 4.71 -8.27 -7.69
C TRP A 55 4.20 -6.82 -7.69
N SER A 56 3.89 -6.26 -8.85
CA SER A 56 3.36 -4.90 -8.97
C SER A 56 2.00 -4.75 -8.28
N GLY A 57 1.10 -5.73 -8.42
CA GLY A 57 -0.21 -5.72 -7.78
C GLY A 57 -0.09 -5.74 -6.26
N PHE A 58 0.75 -6.62 -5.72
CA PHE A 58 0.98 -6.72 -4.28
C PHE A 58 1.67 -5.47 -3.70
N LEU A 59 2.67 -4.90 -4.39
CA LEU A 59 3.28 -3.64 -3.96
C LEU A 59 2.31 -2.46 -4.05
N SER A 60 1.39 -2.48 -5.01
CA SER A 60 0.37 -1.43 -5.18
C SER A 60 -0.57 -1.35 -3.98
N VAL A 61 -0.87 -2.46 -3.30
CA VAL A 61 -1.69 -2.46 -2.08
C VAL A 61 -1.02 -1.63 -0.97
N SER A 62 0.29 -1.80 -0.78
CA SER A 62 1.07 -1.02 0.19
C SER A 62 1.09 0.46 -0.18
N TYR A 63 1.31 0.77 -1.46
CA TYR A 63 1.30 2.14 -1.96
C TYR A 63 -0.06 2.83 -1.81
N CYS A 64 -1.15 2.16 -2.14
CA CYS A 64 -2.51 2.66 -1.94
C CYS A 64 -2.81 2.90 -0.46
N SER A 65 -2.37 1.99 0.41
CA SER A 65 -2.43 2.17 1.86
C SER A 65 -1.65 3.40 2.29
N LYS A 66 -0.42 3.61 1.79
CA LYS A 66 0.39 4.81 2.07
C LYS A 66 -0.28 6.11 1.60
N ARG A 67 -1.02 6.09 0.49
CA ARG A 67 -1.69 7.25 -0.12
C ARG A 67 -3.12 7.51 0.39
N CYS A 68 -3.63 6.76 1.36
CA CYS A 68 -4.97 7.01 1.95
C CYS A 68 -6.13 6.89 0.95
N ILE A 69 -6.02 6.13 -0.15
CA ILE A 69 -6.99 6.24 -1.27
C ILE A 69 -8.39 5.64 -0.95
N SER A 70 -8.74 5.40 0.32
CA SER A 70 -10.11 5.06 0.75
C SER A 70 -11.04 6.30 0.73
N ILE A 71 -11.24 6.85 -0.48
CA ILE A 71 -12.04 8.05 -0.77
C ILE A 71 -13.45 7.97 -0.18
N LYS A 72 -14.07 6.78 -0.18
CA LYS A 72 -15.44 6.57 0.32
C LYS A 72 -15.57 6.84 1.82
N ILE A 73 -14.59 6.40 2.62
CA ILE A 73 -14.58 6.66 4.06
C ILE A 73 -14.31 8.13 4.31
N GLU A 74 -13.43 8.76 3.54
CA GLU A 74 -13.09 10.17 3.71
C GLU A 74 -14.28 11.10 3.47
N GLN A 75 -15.10 10.86 2.44
CA GLN A 75 -16.31 11.65 2.19
C GLN A 75 -17.37 11.49 3.28
N PHE A 76 -17.55 10.26 3.79
CA PHE A 76 -18.48 10.01 4.89
C PHE A 76 -18.00 10.67 6.19
N VAL A 77 -16.71 10.53 6.48
CA VAL A 77 -16.06 11.05 7.69
C VAL A 77 -15.88 12.57 7.62
N ALA A 78 -15.91 13.19 6.43
CA ALA A 78 -15.75 14.63 6.24
C ALA A 78 -16.80 15.46 7.00
N ARG A 79 -17.99 14.89 7.24
CA ARG A 79 -19.12 15.56 7.93
C ARG A 79 -18.99 15.61 9.46
N PHE A 80 -18.04 14.89 10.05
CA PHE A 80 -17.86 14.83 11.51
C PHE A 80 -16.80 15.83 12.02
N SER A 81 -16.72 16.06 13.33
CA SER A 81 -15.66 16.90 13.93
C SER A 81 -14.29 16.19 13.93
N ARG A 82 -13.18 16.95 13.96
CA ARG A 82 -11.80 16.43 13.83
C ARG A 82 -11.48 15.23 14.74
N ARG A 83 -11.94 15.25 16.00
CA ARG A 83 -11.72 14.14 16.96
C ARG A 83 -12.49 12.88 16.58
N THR A 84 -13.77 13.03 16.19
CA THR A 84 -14.58 11.92 15.71
C THR A 84 -14.01 11.32 14.43
N LYS A 85 -13.49 12.16 13.52
CA LYS A 85 -12.77 11.69 12.32
C LYS A 85 -11.58 10.81 12.69
N ALA A 86 -10.77 11.26 13.65
CA ALA A 86 -9.58 10.52 14.10
C ALA A 86 -9.95 9.18 14.75
N VAL A 87 -11.00 9.14 15.57
CA VAL A 87 -11.48 7.89 16.19
C VAL A 87 -12.01 6.91 15.14
N ILE A 88 -12.81 7.36 14.17
CA ILE A 88 -13.31 6.49 13.09
C ILE A 88 -12.14 5.93 12.26
N LYS A 89 -11.16 6.77 11.90
CA LYS A 89 -9.96 6.32 11.18
C LYS A 89 -9.12 5.35 12.01
N LEU A 90 -8.99 5.58 13.31
CA LEU A 90 -8.28 4.67 14.22
C LEU A 90 -8.93 3.28 14.28
N VAL A 91 -10.27 3.22 14.36
CA VAL A 91 -11.01 1.95 14.32
C VAL A 91 -10.80 1.25 12.97
N ASN A 92 -10.92 1.97 11.86
CA ASN A 92 -10.70 1.40 10.53
C ASN A 92 -9.28 0.81 10.39
N HIS A 93 -8.26 1.56 10.77
CA HIS A 93 -6.87 1.07 10.74
C HIS A 93 -6.65 -0.11 11.69
N THR A 94 -7.37 -0.19 12.81
CA THR A 94 -7.28 -1.34 13.71
C THR A 94 -7.85 -2.60 13.05
N ILE A 95 -8.98 -2.49 12.35
CA ILE A 95 -9.59 -3.61 11.60
C ILE A 95 -8.68 -4.04 10.46
N GLU A 96 -8.17 -3.09 9.67
CA GLU A 96 -7.22 -3.37 8.57
C GLU A 96 -5.97 -4.07 9.12
N LEU A 97 -5.41 -3.59 10.23
CA LEU A 97 -4.22 -4.16 10.83
C LEU A 97 -4.46 -5.60 11.33
N ALA A 98 -5.59 -5.85 11.99
CA ALA A 98 -5.99 -7.19 12.42
C ALA A 98 -6.12 -8.15 11.23
N PHE A 99 -6.74 -7.70 10.14
CA PHE A 99 -6.86 -8.47 8.90
C PHE A 99 -5.49 -8.85 8.32
N PHE A 100 -4.57 -7.89 8.16
CA PHE A 100 -3.25 -8.19 7.60
C PHE A 100 -2.41 -9.06 8.52
N PHE A 101 -2.45 -8.87 9.84
CA PHE A 101 -1.78 -9.77 10.78
C PHE A 101 -2.31 -11.20 10.71
N TYR A 102 -3.64 -11.36 10.56
CA TYR A 102 -4.25 -12.67 10.36
C TYR A 102 -3.80 -13.32 9.05
N MET A 103 -3.61 -12.55 7.97
CA MET A 103 -3.22 -13.06 6.66
C MET A 103 -1.74 -13.43 6.54
N ILE A 104 -0.83 -12.82 7.31
CA ILE A 104 0.61 -13.10 7.28
C ILE A 104 0.95 -14.61 7.43
N PRO A 105 0.43 -15.36 8.42
CA PRO A 105 0.73 -16.79 8.53
C PRO A 105 0.26 -17.61 7.32
N PHE A 106 -0.86 -17.23 6.70
CA PHE A 106 -1.34 -17.89 5.46
C PHE A 106 -0.45 -17.57 4.26
N ALA A 107 0.04 -16.33 4.16
CA ALA A 107 1.00 -15.96 3.11
C ALA A 107 2.34 -16.70 3.29
N PHE A 108 2.78 -16.88 4.54
CA PHE A 108 3.98 -17.65 4.85
C PHE A 108 3.81 -19.13 4.53
N SER A 109 2.69 -19.76 4.93
CA SER A 109 2.42 -21.16 4.61
C SER A 109 2.28 -21.40 3.11
N TYR A 110 1.65 -20.46 2.38
CA TYR A 110 1.57 -20.49 0.92
C TYR A 110 2.97 -20.52 0.29
N MET A 111 3.85 -19.57 0.67
CA MET A 111 5.24 -19.54 0.20
C MET A 111 6.01 -20.82 0.53
N MET A 112 5.87 -21.33 1.76
CA MET A 112 6.56 -22.55 2.20
C MET A 112 6.09 -23.80 1.44
N SER A 113 4.81 -23.88 1.05
CA SER A 113 4.31 -24.98 0.23
C SER A 113 5.04 -25.07 -1.13
N ALA A 114 5.41 -23.94 -1.74
CA ALA A 114 6.25 -23.95 -2.94
C ALA A 114 7.70 -24.37 -2.69
N VAL A 115 8.24 -24.08 -1.49
CA VAL A 115 9.59 -24.53 -1.11
C VAL A 115 9.61 -26.04 -0.92
N GLU A 116 8.65 -26.59 -0.19
CA GLU A 116 8.54 -28.02 0.10
C GLU A 116 8.27 -28.86 -1.15
N SER A 117 7.43 -28.35 -2.08
CA SER A 117 7.14 -29.04 -3.33
C SER A 117 8.27 -28.93 -4.37
N GLY A 118 9.25 -28.06 -4.17
CA GLY A 118 10.30 -27.79 -5.16
C GLY A 118 9.75 -27.25 -6.49
N GLN A 119 8.59 -26.61 -6.48
CA GLN A 119 7.88 -26.20 -7.68
C GLN A 119 8.69 -25.15 -8.45
N VAL A 120 8.94 -25.42 -9.73
CA VAL A 120 9.62 -24.51 -10.67
C VAL A 120 8.68 -24.05 -11.78
N SER A 121 8.95 -22.88 -12.35
CA SER A 121 8.18 -22.36 -13.48
C SER A 121 8.49 -23.12 -14.78
N PRO A 122 7.50 -23.33 -15.66
CA PRO A 122 7.69 -24.18 -16.83
C PRO A 122 8.59 -23.59 -17.92
N ALA A 123 8.55 -22.28 -18.18
CA ALA A 123 9.39 -21.67 -19.21
C ALA A 123 10.72 -21.12 -18.67
N LEU A 124 10.72 -20.52 -17.47
CA LEU A 124 11.91 -19.91 -16.87
C LEU A 124 12.71 -20.83 -15.94
N GLY A 125 12.12 -21.93 -15.46
CA GLY A 125 12.76 -22.82 -14.48
C GLY A 125 13.03 -22.15 -13.13
N ILE A 126 12.39 -21.01 -12.84
CA ILE A 126 12.61 -20.29 -11.58
C ILE A 126 11.78 -20.93 -10.46
N PRO A 127 12.30 -21.02 -9.24
CA PRO A 127 11.50 -21.51 -8.12
C PRO A 127 10.28 -20.63 -7.84
N MET A 128 9.11 -21.24 -7.69
CA MET A 128 7.85 -20.51 -7.53
C MET A 128 7.73 -19.76 -6.20
N TYR A 129 8.53 -20.13 -5.19
CA TYR A 129 8.55 -19.43 -3.90
C TYR A 129 8.92 -17.94 -4.05
N TYR A 130 9.67 -17.54 -5.08
CA TYR A 130 9.94 -16.12 -5.37
C TYR A 130 8.68 -15.34 -5.73
N ILE A 131 7.72 -15.97 -6.41
CA ILE A 131 6.46 -15.34 -6.80
C ILE A 131 5.48 -15.39 -5.63
N GLN A 132 5.46 -16.51 -4.91
CA GLN A 132 4.60 -16.72 -3.75
C GLN A 132 5.05 -15.97 -2.49
N ALA A 133 6.26 -15.39 -2.50
CA ALA A 133 6.71 -14.44 -1.48
C ALA A 133 6.06 -13.05 -1.63
N ALA A 134 5.52 -12.69 -2.81
CA ALA A 134 4.94 -11.37 -3.05
C ALA A 134 3.79 -11.01 -2.08
N PRO A 135 2.81 -11.89 -1.79
CA PRO A 135 1.80 -11.65 -0.76
C PRO A 135 2.40 -11.40 0.63
N LEU A 136 3.38 -12.22 1.04
CA LEU A 136 4.02 -12.10 2.36
C LEU A 136 4.71 -10.75 2.53
N VAL A 137 5.52 -10.35 1.54
CA VAL A 137 6.21 -9.06 1.54
C VAL A 137 5.22 -7.91 1.56
N SER A 138 4.17 -7.98 0.74
CA SER A 138 3.14 -6.94 0.70
C SER A 138 2.38 -6.82 2.02
N PHE A 139 1.95 -7.92 2.64
CA PHE A 139 1.21 -7.87 3.91
C PHE A 139 2.06 -7.29 5.03
N ILE A 140 3.35 -7.62 5.10
CA ILE A 140 4.28 -7.03 6.07
C ILE A 140 4.44 -5.52 5.83
N LEU A 141 4.63 -5.10 4.57
CA LEU A 141 4.76 -3.69 4.23
C LEU A 141 3.47 -2.91 4.53
N VAL A 142 2.31 -3.46 4.19
CA VAL A 142 1.00 -2.84 4.48
C VAL A 142 0.78 -2.73 5.99
N ALA A 143 1.05 -3.78 6.76
CA ALA A 143 0.94 -3.74 8.23
C ALA A 143 1.84 -2.63 8.81
N PHE A 144 3.09 -2.51 8.33
CA PHE A 144 3.99 -1.43 8.74
C PHE A 144 3.43 -0.03 8.42
N ARG A 145 2.88 0.19 7.21
CA ARG A 145 2.26 1.46 6.82
C ARG A 145 1.03 1.80 7.65
N ILE A 146 0.19 0.81 7.95
CA ILE A 146 -0.99 0.99 8.79
C ILE A 146 -0.58 1.34 10.22
N ILE A 147 0.45 0.69 10.78
CA ILE A 147 0.96 1.03 12.12
C ILE A 147 1.47 2.48 12.18
N GLN A 148 2.22 2.94 11.15
CA GLN A 148 2.66 4.34 11.08
C GLN A 148 1.49 5.31 11.16
N ARG A 149 0.40 5.02 10.44
CA ARG A 149 -0.83 5.83 10.42
C ARG A 149 -1.62 5.74 11.70
N TRP A 150 -1.75 4.54 12.26
CA TRP A 150 -2.42 4.28 13.52
C TRP A 150 -1.81 5.09 14.67
N ILE A 151 -0.47 5.18 14.73
CA ILE A 151 0.24 6.01 15.71
C ILE A 151 -0.06 7.50 15.53
N ILE A 152 -0.18 7.99 14.29
CA ILE A 152 -0.51 9.39 14.00
C ILE A 152 -1.94 9.69 14.46
N GLU A 153 -2.92 8.87 14.04
CA GLU A 153 -4.33 9.06 14.40
C GLU A 153 -4.58 8.91 15.90
N LEU A 154 -3.85 8.02 16.58
CA LEU A 154 -3.90 7.90 18.05
C LEU A 154 -3.41 9.18 18.75
N LYS A 155 -2.33 9.80 18.26
CA LYS A 155 -1.85 11.06 18.84
C LYS A 155 -2.84 12.20 18.59
N VAL A 156 -3.49 12.22 17.42
CA VAL A 156 -4.52 13.21 17.08
C VAL A 156 -5.77 13.03 17.94
N SER A 157 -6.21 11.79 18.19
CA SER A 157 -7.38 11.52 19.05
C SER A 157 -7.13 11.93 20.51
N LEU A 158 -5.88 11.82 20.99
CA LEU A 158 -5.44 12.32 22.30
C LEU A 158 -5.28 13.85 22.37
N GLY A 159 -5.61 14.59 21.30
CA GLY A 159 -5.55 16.05 21.26
C GLY A 159 -4.15 16.64 21.09
N LYS A 160 -3.14 15.83 20.74
CA LYS A 160 -1.78 16.32 20.47
C LYS A 160 -1.71 16.91 19.05
N LYS A 161 -1.03 18.06 18.92
CA LYS A 161 -0.73 18.65 17.59
C LYS A 161 0.36 17.80 16.91
N VAL A 162 -0.04 17.02 15.90
CA VAL A 162 0.87 16.19 15.12
C VAL A 162 0.79 16.58 13.65
N TYR A 163 1.95 16.69 13.01
CA TYR A 163 2.05 16.88 11.58
C TYR A 163 1.60 15.60 10.87
N ASP A 164 0.50 15.67 10.13
CA ASP A 164 -0.03 14.57 9.31
C ASP A 164 0.42 14.78 7.85
N PRO A 165 1.41 14.04 7.35
CA PRO A 165 1.87 14.17 5.97
C PRO A 165 0.85 13.67 4.94
N ALA A 166 -0.14 12.86 5.33
CA ALA A 166 -1.15 12.33 4.44
C ALA A 166 -2.36 13.27 4.27
N HIS A 167 -2.60 14.15 5.25
CA HIS A 167 -3.71 15.12 5.25
C HIS A 167 -3.17 16.54 5.52
N PRO A 168 -2.63 17.23 4.51
CA PRO A 168 -2.03 18.55 4.66
C PRO A 168 -2.98 19.59 5.26
N GLU A 169 -4.29 19.47 4.99
CA GLU A 169 -5.35 20.34 5.49
C GLU A 169 -5.46 20.33 7.03
N ARG A 170 -5.04 19.23 7.69
CA ARG A 170 -5.03 19.09 9.15
C ARG A 170 -3.81 19.75 9.82
N ASN A 171 -2.86 20.25 9.04
CA ASN A 171 -1.67 20.93 9.53
C ASN A 171 -1.84 22.46 9.59
N THR A 172 -3.03 22.98 9.27
CA THR A 172 -3.34 24.41 9.32
C THR A 172 -3.60 24.89 10.76
N PRO A 173 -3.23 26.14 11.12
CA PRO A 173 -3.49 26.73 12.43
C PRO A 173 -4.95 26.62 12.90
N GLU A 174 -5.90 26.84 11.98
CA GLU A 174 -7.34 26.83 12.24
C GLU A 174 -7.85 25.45 12.67
N SER A 175 -7.36 24.39 12.02
CA SER A 175 -7.70 23.01 12.40
C SER A 175 -7.31 22.68 13.85
N PHE A 176 -6.26 23.32 14.38
CA PHE A 176 -5.81 23.14 15.76
C PHE A 176 -6.66 23.93 16.77
N ILE A 177 -7.35 24.99 16.34
CA ILE A 177 -8.26 25.79 17.16
C ILE A 177 -9.58 25.04 17.38
N GLU A 178 -10.14 24.41 16.34
CA GLU A 178 -11.31 23.51 16.44
C GLU A 178 -11.10 22.37 17.43
N ALA A 179 -9.88 21.82 17.51
CA ALA A 179 -9.58 20.69 18.39
C ALA A 179 -9.66 21.02 19.89
N GLY A 180 -9.67 22.30 20.27
CA GLY A 180 -9.75 22.77 21.65
C GLY A 180 -11.15 23.16 22.12
N GLN A 181 -12.12 23.29 21.20
CA GLN A 181 -13.49 23.66 21.54
C GLN A 181 -14.34 22.38 21.72
N PRO A 182 -15.10 22.24 22.83
CA PRO A 182 -16.14 21.22 22.90
C PRO A 182 -17.14 21.48 21.78
N VAL A 183 -17.66 20.42 21.16
CA VAL A 183 -18.59 20.48 20.02
C VAL A 183 -19.73 21.43 20.38
N SER A 184 -19.73 22.63 19.81
CA SER A 184 -20.86 23.53 19.90
C SER A 184 -21.97 22.92 19.06
N ALA A 185 -23.15 22.73 19.66
CA ALA A 185 -24.34 22.20 19.01
C ALA A 185 -24.88 23.08 17.86
N ALA A 186 -24.17 24.14 17.46
CA ALA A 186 -24.58 25.11 16.45
C ALA A 186 -24.43 24.63 15.00
N ASP A 187 -23.56 23.65 14.72
CA ASP A 187 -23.29 23.20 13.33
C ASP A 187 -24.07 21.96 12.88
N ALA A 188 -24.91 21.39 13.75
CA ALA A 188 -25.79 20.26 13.41
C ALA A 188 -27.12 20.68 12.75
N GLY A 189 -27.33 21.99 12.52
CA GLY A 189 -28.62 22.56 12.15
C GLY A 189 -28.68 23.31 10.82
N LYS A 190 -27.75 23.07 9.89
CA LYS A 190 -27.86 23.65 8.54
C LYS A 190 -27.89 22.53 7.50
N GLU A 191 -29.12 22.21 7.12
CA GLU A 191 -29.51 21.48 5.91
C GLU A 191 -28.85 22.06 4.64
#